data_AF-A0A535KAE0-F1
#
_entry.id   AF-A0A535KAE0-F1
#
_cell.length_a   1.000
_cell.length_b   1.000
_cell.length_c   1.000
_cell.angle_alpha   90.00
_cell.angle_beta   90.00
_cell.angle_gamma   90.00
#
_symmetry.space_group_name_H-M   'P 1'
#
loop_
_entity.id
_entity.type
_entity.pdbx_description
1 polymer ?
#
loop_
_entity_poly.entity_id
_entity_poly.type
_entity_poly.pdbx_seq_one_letter_code
_entity_poly.pdbx_strand_id
1 'polypeptide(L)'
;MYERPGYRTLLGRIRGNIRTYIRKQLELPRQEIAELLAANVRAAIWLGIAAGLAFTTLITVVVLIVALVALVPRDWLGILVLGLSIGAAVAALVLAIRGRKILAGLLGAILLVAIGLVAFLFLPELVLAALLLTIALSILTVGIGYGGYSRLELHGPTRTINSVKETIRWAKARLLGRSAS
;
A
#
# COMPACT_ATOMS: atom_id res chain seq x y z
N MET A 1 -77.91 16.13 5.24
CA MET A 1 -76.95 16.39 6.32
C MET A 1 -75.59 15.91 5.86
N TYR A 2 -74.62 16.82 5.71
CA TYR A 2 -73.26 16.48 5.29
C TYR A 2 -72.46 16.00 6.52
N GLU A 3 -72.17 14.70 6.60
CA GLU A 3 -71.26 14.14 7.57
C GLU A 3 -69.83 14.58 7.23
N ARG A 4 -69.24 15.42 8.09
CA ARG A 4 -67.85 15.84 7.96
C ARG A 4 -66.95 14.63 8.26
N PRO A 5 -66.07 14.17 7.34
CA PRO A 5 -65.14 13.10 7.63
C PRO A 5 -64.12 13.61 8.65
N GLY A 6 -64.22 13.13 9.89
CA GLY A 6 -63.43 13.60 11.01
C GLY A 6 -61.92 13.46 10.78
N TYR A 7 -61.18 14.52 11.10
CA TYR A 7 -59.70 14.62 11.05
C TYR A 7 -58.93 13.44 11.67
N ARG A 8 -59.57 12.68 12.59
CA ARG A 8 -59.03 11.43 13.16
C ARG A 8 -58.78 10.34 12.10
N THR A 9 -59.57 10.31 11.03
CA THR A 9 -59.41 9.33 9.94
C THR A 9 -58.28 9.70 8.98
N LEU A 10 -58.02 10.99 8.76
CA LEU A 10 -56.91 11.49 7.92
C LEU A 10 -55.55 11.28 8.60
N LEU A 11 -55.43 11.62 9.89
CA LEU A 11 -54.21 11.36 10.67
C LEU A 11 -53.88 9.88 10.78
N GLY A 12 -54.90 9.03 10.95
CA GLY A 12 -54.73 7.56 10.94
C GLY A 12 -54.24 7.04 9.58
N ARG A 13 -54.79 7.56 8.48
CA ARG A 13 -54.43 7.18 7.10
C ARG A 13 -53.04 7.68 6.70
N ILE A 14 -52.67 8.90 7.10
CA ILE A 14 -51.33 9.47 6.90
C ILE A 14 -50.29 8.67 7.69
N ARG A 15 -50.55 8.37 8.97
CA ARG A 15 -49.65 7.54 9.79
C ARG A 15 -49.49 6.13 9.21
N GLY A 16 -50.57 5.54 8.71
CA GLY A 16 -50.55 4.25 8.02
C GLY A 16 -49.70 4.30 6.74
N ASN A 17 -49.96 5.26 5.87
CA ASN A 17 -49.22 5.43 4.62
C ASN A 17 -47.74 5.73 4.84
N ILE A 18 -47.39 6.60 5.80
CA ILE A 18 -46.00 6.90 6.17
C ILE A 18 -45.30 5.64 6.67
N ARG A 19 -45.95 4.84 7.52
CA ARG A 19 -45.36 3.58 8.02
C ARG A 19 -45.09 2.59 6.88
N THR A 20 -46.03 2.48 5.94
CA THR A 20 -45.88 1.61 4.77
C THR A 20 -44.81 2.11 3.80
N TYR A 21 -44.72 3.44 3.58
CA TYR A 21 -43.68 4.06 2.76
C TYR A 21 -42.28 3.93 3.38
N ILE A 22 -42.14 4.19 4.69
CA ILE A 22 -40.87 4.01 5.42
C ILE A 22 -40.43 2.55 5.34
N ARG A 23 -41.37 1.60 5.46
CA ARG A 23 -41.05 0.16 5.34
C ARG A 23 -40.59 -0.21 3.93
N LYS A 24 -41.30 0.23 2.89
CA LYS A 24 -40.89 0.02 1.49
C LYS A 24 -39.55 0.68 1.16
N GLN A 25 -39.29 1.88 1.68
CA GLN A 25 -38.02 2.58 1.47
C GLN A 25 -36.84 1.98 2.25
N LEU A 26 -37.07 1.12 3.24
CA LEU A 26 -36.01 0.37 3.93
C LEU A 26 -35.78 -1.02 3.34
N GLU A 27 -36.81 -1.62 2.74
CA GLU A 27 -36.72 -2.93 2.09
C GLU A 27 -35.98 -2.88 0.75
N LEU A 28 -36.25 -1.86 -0.08
CA LEU A 28 -35.57 -1.62 -1.35
C LEU A 28 -34.03 -1.49 -1.21
N PRO A 29 -33.48 -0.59 -0.37
CA PRO A 29 -32.04 -0.45 -0.24
C PRO A 29 -31.39 -1.66 0.41
N ARG A 30 -32.09 -2.43 1.25
CA ARG A 30 -31.53 -3.67 1.82
C ARG A 30 -31.31 -4.73 0.74
N GLN A 31 -32.20 -4.82 -0.25
CA GLN A 31 -32.02 -5.70 -1.41
C GLN A 31 -30.92 -5.21 -2.34
N GLU A 32 -30.91 -3.92 -2.69
CA GLU A 32 -29.85 -3.33 -3.53
C GLU A 32 -28.47 -3.47 -2.90
N ILE A 33 -28.34 -3.21 -1.59
CA ILE A 33 -27.07 -3.40 -0.86
C ILE A 33 -26.66 -4.87 -0.84
N ALA A 34 -27.60 -5.80 -0.67
CA ALA A 34 -27.27 -7.23 -0.69
C ALA A 34 -26.80 -7.71 -2.07
N GLU A 35 -27.42 -7.23 -3.15
CA GLU A 35 -27.00 -7.54 -4.53
C GLU A 35 -25.65 -6.92 -4.86
N LEU A 36 -25.44 -5.65 -4.53
CA LEU A 36 -24.14 -4.97 -4.71
C LEU A 36 -23.05 -5.63 -3.87
N LEU A 37 -23.33 -6.01 -2.62
CA LEU A 37 -22.37 -6.69 -1.75
C LEU A 37 -22.06 -8.09 -2.27
N ALA A 38 -23.05 -8.87 -2.70
CA ALA A 38 -22.82 -10.20 -3.25
C ALA A 38 -22.00 -10.16 -4.55
N ALA A 39 -22.29 -9.19 -5.43
CA ALA A 39 -21.50 -8.96 -6.65
C ALA A 39 -20.06 -8.54 -6.32
N ASN A 40 -19.88 -7.62 -5.36
CA ASN A 40 -18.56 -7.17 -4.92
C ASN A 40 -17.77 -8.27 -4.22
N VAL A 41 -18.40 -9.12 -3.41
CA VAL A 41 -17.77 -10.27 -2.78
C VAL A 41 -17.33 -11.28 -3.84
N ARG A 42 -18.17 -11.56 -4.83
CA ARG A 42 -17.81 -12.46 -5.93
C ARG A 42 -16.65 -11.89 -6.75
N ALA A 43 -16.68 -10.60 -7.07
CA ALA A 43 -15.58 -9.91 -7.74
C ALA A 43 -14.29 -9.92 -6.90
N ALA A 44 -14.40 -9.73 -5.59
CA ALA A 44 -13.27 -9.78 -4.66
C ALA A 44 -12.64 -11.18 -4.60
N ILE A 45 -13.44 -12.25 -4.64
CA ILE A 45 -12.94 -13.63 -4.69
C ILE A 45 -12.13 -13.84 -5.98
N TRP A 46 -12.66 -13.43 -7.13
CA TRP A 46 -11.93 -13.54 -8.40
C TRP A 46 -10.66 -12.70 -8.43
N LEU A 47 -10.70 -11.50 -7.84
CA LEU A 47 -9.52 -10.65 -7.68
C LEU A 47 -8.47 -11.33 -6.79
N GLY A 48 -8.90 -11.95 -5.68
CA GLY A 48 -8.02 -12.72 -4.81
C GLY A 48 -7.35 -13.90 -5.52
N ILE A 49 -8.11 -14.66 -6.33
CA ILE A 49 -7.57 -15.76 -7.13
C ILE A 49 -6.58 -15.24 -8.18
N ALA A 50 -6.93 -14.17 -8.89
CA ALA A 50 -6.07 -13.54 -9.88
C ALA A 50 -4.77 -13.02 -9.25
N ALA A 51 -4.86 -12.38 -8.09
CA ALA A 51 -3.70 -11.91 -7.33
C ALA A 51 -2.82 -13.08 -6.85
N GLY A 52 -3.43 -14.16 -6.36
CA GLY A 52 -2.72 -15.38 -5.98
C GLY A 52 -1.95 -15.98 -7.15
N LEU A 53 -2.61 -16.15 -8.31
CA LEU A 53 -1.98 -16.65 -9.53
C LEU A 53 -0.87 -15.74 -10.03
N ALA A 54 -1.07 -14.42 -10.00
CA ALA A 54 -0.04 -13.45 -10.36
C ALA A 54 1.18 -13.56 -9.42
N PHE A 55 0.96 -13.74 -8.12
CA PHE A 55 2.02 -13.90 -7.13
C PHE A 55 2.79 -15.21 -7.33
N THR A 56 2.09 -16.33 -7.56
CA THR A 56 2.72 -17.61 -7.89
C THR A 56 3.54 -17.51 -9.18
N THR A 57 3.00 -16.85 -10.21
CA THR A 57 3.73 -16.61 -11.47
C THR A 57 5.01 -15.80 -11.22
N LEU A 58 4.92 -14.75 -10.40
CA LEU A 58 6.08 -13.94 -10.03
C LEU A 58 7.15 -14.78 -9.31
N ILE A 59 6.76 -15.63 -8.35
CA ILE A 59 7.69 -16.54 -7.67
C ILE A 59 8.37 -17.48 -8.67
N THR A 60 7.60 -18.09 -9.58
CA THR A 60 8.16 -18.99 -10.60
C THR A 60 9.13 -18.26 -11.52
N VAL A 61 8.83 -17.01 -11.89
CA VAL A 61 9.75 -16.16 -12.67
C VAL A 61 11.03 -15.87 -11.89
N VAL A 62 10.94 -15.54 -10.60
CA VAL A 62 12.11 -15.33 -9.74
C VAL A 62 12.98 -16.59 -9.69
N VAL A 63 12.37 -17.77 -9.46
CA VAL A 63 13.09 -19.06 -9.45
C VAL A 63 13.72 -19.34 -10.81
N LEU A 64 13.02 -19.06 -11.91
CA LEU A 64 13.55 -19.21 -13.27
C LEU A 64 14.77 -18.31 -13.49
N ILE A 65 14.72 -17.05 -13.06
CA ILE A 65 15.86 -16.13 -13.19
C ILE A 65 17.05 -16.65 -12.38
N VAL A 66 16.84 -17.10 -11.14
CA VAL A 66 17.91 -17.71 -10.33
C VAL A 66 18.52 -18.92 -11.04
N ALA A 67 17.69 -19.81 -11.59
CA ALA A 67 18.17 -20.98 -12.32
C ALA A 67 18.97 -20.60 -13.57
N LEU A 68 18.52 -19.58 -14.33
CA LEU A 68 19.25 -19.08 -15.50
C LEU A 68 20.60 -18.45 -15.11
N VAL A 69 20.65 -17.68 -14.02
CA VAL A 69 21.89 -17.09 -13.52
C VAL A 69 22.83 -18.17 -13.00
N ALA A 70 22.31 -19.23 -12.38
CA ALA A 70 23.11 -20.35 -11.90
C ALA A 70 23.77 -21.17 -13.03
N LEU A 71 23.37 -20.98 -14.30
CA LEU A 71 24.09 -21.56 -15.44
C LEU A 71 25.46 -20.88 -15.68
N VAL A 72 25.66 -19.67 -15.15
CA VAL A 72 26.95 -18.99 -15.20
C VAL A 72 27.93 -19.73 -14.28
N PRO A 73 29.19 -19.96 -14.69
CA PRO A 73 30.11 -20.72 -13.86
C PRO A 73 30.27 -20.06 -12.49
N ARG A 74 30.22 -20.90 -11.46
CA ARG A 74 30.21 -20.51 -10.05
C ARG A 74 31.28 -19.49 -9.68
N ASP A 75 32.49 -19.60 -10.25
CA ASP A 75 33.59 -18.68 -9.97
C ASP A 75 33.31 -17.26 -10.44
N TRP A 76 32.65 -17.09 -11.58
CA TRP A 76 32.27 -15.78 -12.09
C TRP A 76 31.21 -15.12 -11.20
N LEU A 77 30.20 -15.90 -10.77
CA LEU A 77 29.20 -15.43 -9.81
C LEU A 77 29.85 -15.02 -8.49
N GLY A 78 30.79 -15.84 -8.01
CA GLY A 78 31.57 -15.54 -6.81
C GLY A 78 32.38 -14.24 -6.94
N ILE A 79 33.08 -14.03 -8.07
CA ILE A 79 33.86 -12.82 -8.33
C ILE A 79 32.95 -11.59 -8.32
N LEU A 80 31.75 -11.68 -8.90
CA LEU A 80 30.78 -10.58 -8.88
C LEU A 80 30.35 -10.24 -7.44
N VAL A 81 30.02 -11.25 -6.63
CA VAL A 81 29.63 -11.04 -5.23
C VAL A 81 30.78 -10.43 -4.41
N LEU A 82 32.00 -10.94 -4.58
CA LEU A 82 33.18 -10.42 -3.89
C LEU A 82 33.48 -8.98 -4.33
N GLY A 83 33.44 -8.71 -5.63
CA GLY A 83 33.65 -7.38 -6.19
C GLY A 83 32.61 -6.37 -5.71
N LEU A 84 31.33 -6.76 -5.67
CA LEU A 84 30.26 -5.94 -5.10
C LEU A 84 30.48 -5.66 -3.62
N SER A 85 30.92 -6.67 -2.85
CA SER A 85 31.19 -6.49 -1.43
C SER A 85 32.36 -5.54 -1.17
N ILE A 86 33.45 -5.68 -1.92
CA ILE A 86 34.60 -4.77 -1.85
C ILE A 86 34.17 -3.35 -2.26
N GLY A 87 33.43 -3.21 -3.35
CA GLY A 87 32.90 -1.91 -3.79
C GLY A 87 32.01 -1.26 -2.74
N ALA A 88 31.11 -2.03 -2.12
CA ALA A 88 30.26 -1.56 -1.03
C ALA A 88 31.06 -1.19 0.22
N ALA A 89 32.10 -1.96 0.57
CA ALA A 89 33.00 -1.66 1.68
C ALA A 89 33.74 -0.33 1.46
N VAL A 90 34.25 -0.10 0.25
CA VAL A 90 34.91 1.18 -0.11
C VAL A 90 33.90 2.33 -0.04
N ALA A 91 32.71 2.17 -0.61
CA ALA A 91 31.66 3.19 -0.55
C ALA A 91 31.26 3.52 0.90
N ALA A 92 31.09 2.50 1.74
CA ALA A 92 30.79 2.66 3.16
C ALA A 92 31.92 3.40 3.89
N LEU A 93 33.18 3.09 3.58
CA LEU A 93 34.35 3.79 4.14
C LEU A 93 34.35 5.27 3.75
N VAL A 94 34.12 5.58 2.47
CA VAL A 94 34.07 6.97 1.98
C VAL A 94 32.94 7.75 2.67
N LEU A 95 31.75 7.16 2.80
CA LEU A 95 30.63 7.77 3.50
C LEU A 95 30.92 7.96 5.00
N ALA A 96 31.60 7.01 5.63
CA ALA A 96 31.98 7.07 7.03
C ALA A 96 33.04 8.15 7.31
N ILE A 97 34.01 8.33 6.41
CA ILE A 97 34.98 9.43 6.48
C ILE A 97 34.25 10.77 6.38
N ARG A 98 33.33 10.90 5.40
CA ARG A 98 32.50 12.11 5.25
C ARG A 98 31.64 12.40 6.49
N GLY A 99 31.13 11.36 7.15
CA GLY A 99 30.34 11.45 8.37
C GLY A 99 31.14 11.53 9.67
N ARG A 100 32.48 11.60 9.62
CA ARG A 100 33.40 11.54 10.78
C ARG A 100 33.22 10.30 11.68
N LYS A 101 32.73 9.18 11.13
CA LYS A 101 32.52 7.90 11.84
C LYS A 101 33.50 6.82 11.36
N ILE A 102 34.79 7.15 11.34
CA ILE A 102 35.84 6.35 10.68
C ILE A 102 35.95 4.93 11.25
N LEU A 103 35.92 4.78 12.59
CA LEU A 103 35.98 3.47 13.26
C LEU A 103 34.84 2.54 12.85
N ALA A 104 33.60 3.03 12.85
CA ALA A 104 32.43 2.26 12.41
C ALA A 104 32.51 1.93 10.91
N GLY A 105 33.01 2.86 10.09
CA GLY A 105 33.24 2.65 8.66
C GLY A 105 34.27 1.57 8.37
N LEU A 106 35.40 1.57 9.08
CA LEU A 106 36.45 0.55 8.94
C LEU A 106 35.95 -0.83 9.35
N LEU A 107 35.30 -0.94 10.51
CA LEU A 107 34.73 -2.21 10.96
C LEU A 107 33.67 -2.73 9.98
N GLY A 108 32.79 -1.85 9.50
CA GLY A 108 31.79 -2.21 8.49
C GLY A 108 32.42 -2.66 7.16
N ALA A 109 33.47 -1.97 6.70
CA ALA A 109 34.18 -2.33 5.48
C ALA A 109 34.87 -3.69 5.58
N ILE A 110 35.58 -3.95 6.69
CA ILE A 110 36.24 -5.24 6.94
C ILE A 110 35.20 -6.36 6.99
N LEU A 111 34.09 -6.14 7.71
CA LEU A 111 33.02 -7.12 7.82
C LEU A 111 32.40 -7.44 6.45
N LEU A 112 32.14 -6.42 5.63
CA LEU A 112 31.61 -6.62 4.28
C LEU A 112 32.58 -7.46 3.44
N VAL A 113 33.86 -7.09 3.40
CA VAL A 113 34.86 -7.86 2.64
C VAL A 113 34.94 -9.30 3.14
N ALA A 114 34.91 -9.52 4.45
CA ALA A 114 34.89 -10.86 5.04
C ALA A 114 33.64 -11.66 4.62
N ILE A 115 32.45 -11.04 4.61
CA ILE A 115 31.21 -11.67 4.13
C ILE A 115 31.34 -12.02 2.64
N GLY A 116 31.87 -11.12 1.82
CA GLY A 116 32.09 -11.36 0.39
C GLY A 116 33.07 -12.51 0.14
N LEU A 117 34.14 -12.60 0.94
CA LEU A 117 35.12 -13.66 0.86
C LEU A 117 34.54 -15.01 1.30
N VAL A 118 33.80 -15.04 2.41
CA VAL A 118 33.09 -16.25 2.87
C VAL A 118 32.09 -16.70 1.82
N ALA A 119 31.34 -15.77 1.22
CA ALA A 119 30.43 -16.06 0.14
C ALA A 119 31.16 -16.70 -1.05
N PHE A 120 32.29 -16.11 -1.46
CA PHE A 120 33.13 -16.63 -2.54
C PHE A 120 33.72 -18.01 -2.25
N LEU A 121 34.05 -18.35 -1.01
CA LEU A 121 34.72 -19.62 -0.70
C LEU A 121 33.72 -20.75 -0.42
N PHE A 122 32.60 -20.45 0.25
CA PHE A 122 31.75 -21.49 0.83
C PHE A 122 30.37 -21.61 0.18
N LEU A 123 29.89 -20.61 -0.57
CA LEU A 123 28.52 -20.68 -1.10
C LEU A 123 28.44 -21.45 -2.42
N PRO A 124 27.38 -22.26 -2.60
CA PRO A 124 27.09 -22.92 -3.86
C PRO A 124 26.51 -21.92 -4.87
N GLU A 125 26.55 -22.28 -6.16
CA GLU A 125 26.14 -21.44 -7.28
C GLU A 125 24.70 -20.91 -7.17
N LEU A 126 23.76 -21.76 -6.73
CA LEU A 126 22.35 -21.39 -6.54
C LEU A 126 22.18 -20.26 -5.52
N VAL A 127 22.94 -20.31 -4.43
CA VAL A 127 22.87 -19.30 -3.37
C VAL A 127 23.53 -18.00 -3.83
N LEU A 128 24.62 -18.07 -4.58
CA LEU A 128 25.26 -16.89 -5.18
C LEU A 128 24.32 -16.20 -6.19
N ALA A 129 23.65 -16.98 -7.04
CA ALA A 129 22.67 -16.47 -7.99
C ALA A 129 21.49 -15.78 -7.28
N ALA A 130 20.92 -16.42 -6.25
CA ALA A 130 19.84 -15.85 -5.44
C ALA A 130 20.29 -14.57 -4.70
N LEU A 131 21.51 -14.54 -4.18
CA LEU A 131 22.08 -13.37 -3.52
C LEU A 131 22.22 -12.20 -4.50
N LEU A 132 22.77 -12.44 -5.70
CA LEU A 132 22.90 -11.43 -6.74
C LEU A 132 21.54 -10.88 -7.19
N LEU A 133 20.55 -11.76 -7.37
CA LEU A 133 19.19 -11.33 -7.70
C LEU A 133 18.58 -10.49 -6.57
N THR A 134 18.80 -10.86 -5.32
CA THR A 134 18.32 -10.10 -4.14
C THR A 134 18.95 -8.72 -4.10
N ILE A 135 20.27 -8.63 -4.34
CA ILE A 135 20.97 -7.35 -4.44
C ILE A 135 20.37 -6.50 -5.57
N ALA A 136 20.18 -7.06 -6.76
CA ALA A 136 19.59 -6.35 -7.89
C ALA A 136 18.17 -5.84 -7.59
N LEU A 137 17.31 -6.68 -7.00
CA LEU A 137 15.95 -6.30 -6.63
C LEU A 137 15.92 -5.22 -5.55
N SER A 138 16.80 -5.30 -4.54
CA SER A 138 16.88 -4.28 -3.49
C SER A 138 17.28 -2.91 -4.05
N ILE A 139 18.24 -2.86 -4.98
CA ILE A 139 18.63 -1.62 -5.66
C ILE A 139 17.44 -1.06 -6.46
N LEU A 140 16.70 -1.91 -7.17
CA LEU A 140 15.51 -1.51 -7.92
C LEU A 140 14.42 -0.97 -6.98
N THR A 141 14.18 -1.62 -5.84
CA THR A 141 13.22 -1.16 -4.83
C THR A 141 13.59 0.21 -4.29
N VAL A 142 14.86 0.44 -3.94
CA VAL A 142 15.33 1.75 -3.48
C VAL A 142 15.18 2.80 -4.58
N GLY A 143 15.53 2.46 -5.83
CA GLY A 143 15.40 3.37 -6.97
C GLY A 143 13.96 3.77 -7.27
N ILE A 144 13.04 2.80 -7.34
CA ILE A 144 11.60 3.04 -7.57
C ILE A 144 11.00 3.77 -6.37
N GLY A 145 11.32 3.37 -5.14
CA GLY A 145 10.81 4.00 -3.93
C GLY A 145 11.23 5.47 -3.82
N TYR A 146 12.50 5.77 -4.10
CA TYR A 146 13.01 7.14 -4.13
C TYR A 146 12.37 7.97 -5.27
N GLY A 147 12.24 7.39 -6.46
CA GLY A 147 11.59 8.03 -7.61
C GLY A 147 10.09 8.26 -7.42
N GLY A 148 9.41 7.36 -6.70
CA GLY A 148 8.01 7.52 -6.31
C GLY A 148 7.86 8.63 -5.26
N TYR A 149 8.70 8.62 -4.22
CA TYR A 149 8.68 9.63 -3.16
C TYR A 149 8.94 11.05 -3.69
N SER A 150 9.89 11.21 -4.61
CA SER A 150 10.19 12.53 -5.19
C SER A 150 9.08 13.08 -6.09
N ARG A 151 8.13 12.23 -6.53
CA ARG A 151 6.96 12.62 -7.32
C ARG A 151 5.69 12.82 -6.49
N LEU A 152 5.75 12.57 -5.17
CA LEU A 152 4.63 12.85 -4.28
C LEU A 152 4.58 14.36 -4.01
N GLU A 153 3.90 15.10 -4.87
CA GLU A 153 3.39 16.42 -4.54
C GLU A 153 2.23 16.26 -3.55
N LEU A 154 2.56 16.08 -2.27
CA LEU A 154 1.60 16.15 -1.16
C LEU A 154 1.12 17.60 -0.98
N HIS A 155 0.36 18.10 -1.95
CA HIS A 155 -0.54 19.21 -1.71
C HIS A 155 -1.64 18.67 -0.78
N GLY A 156 -1.60 19.07 0.49
CA GLY A 156 -2.69 18.77 1.42
C GLY A 156 -4.04 19.18 0.82
N PRO A 157 -5.15 18.50 1.15
CA PRO A 157 -6.48 18.77 0.60
C PRO A 157 -7.01 20.12 1.08
N THR A 158 -6.45 21.21 0.54
CA THR A 158 -6.76 22.61 0.89
C THR A 158 -8.23 22.92 0.60
N ARG A 159 -8.77 22.37 -0.49
CA ARG A 159 -10.17 22.56 -0.89
C ARG A 159 -11.15 21.97 0.12
N THR A 160 -10.89 20.77 0.61
CA THR A 160 -11.76 20.05 1.57
C THR A 160 -11.64 20.64 2.97
N ILE A 161 -10.44 21.08 3.37
CA ILE A 161 -10.24 21.77 4.65
C ILE A 161 -10.97 23.12 4.65
N ASN A 162 -10.96 23.84 3.51
CA ASN A 162 -11.63 25.12 3.40
C ASN A 162 -13.16 24.98 3.41
N SER A 163 -13.73 23.98 2.73
CA SER A 163 -15.18 23.74 2.75
C SER A 163 -15.69 23.35 4.14
N VAL A 164 -14.95 22.52 4.88
CA VAL A 164 -15.30 22.15 6.27
C VAL A 164 -15.23 23.37 7.19
N LYS A 165 -14.20 24.22 7.07
CA LYS A 165 -14.10 25.48 7.82
C LYS A 165 -15.24 26.45 7.52
N GLU A 166 -15.74 26.45 6.28
CA GLU A 166 -16.90 27.24 5.86
C GLU A 166 -18.20 26.70 6.45
N THR A 167 -18.40 25.38 6.45
CA THR A 167 -19.56 24.74 7.10
C THR A 167 -19.57 25.00 8.61
N ILE A 168 -18.42 24.91 9.29
CA ILE A 168 -18.30 25.21 10.72
C ILE A 168 -18.62 26.69 11.00
N ARG A 169 -18.14 27.62 10.15
CA ARG A 169 -18.47 29.05 10.28
C ARG A 169 -19.96 29.31 10.10
N TRP A 170 -20.59 28.70 9.10
CA TRP A 170 -22.03 28.82 8.88
C TRP A 170 -22.82 28.24 10.06
N ALA A 171 -22.45 27.06 10.55
CA ALA A 171 -23.07 26.44 11.72
C ALA A 171 -22.91 27.29 12.98
N LYS A 172 -21.71 27.86 13.21
CA LYS A 172 -21.44 28.77 14.34
C LYS A 172 -22.27 30.05 14.24
N ALA A 173 -22.36 30.66 13.06
CA ALA A 173 -23.21 31.83 12.82
C ALA A 173 -24.69 31.51 13.02
N ARG A 174 -25.15 30.31 12.62
CA ARG A 174 -26.54 29.89 12.77
C ARG A 174 -26.92 29.54 14.21
N LEU A 175 -25.99 28.97 14.99
CA LEU A 175 -26.21 28.58 16.38
C LEU A 175 -26.03 29.74 17.35
N LEU A 176 -25.00 30.57 17.18
CA LEU A 176 -24.74 31.73 18.05
C LEU A 176 -25.54 32.98 17.64
N GLY A 177 -25.92 33.11 16.36
CA GLY A 177 -26.80 34.20 15.91
C GLY A 177 -28.26 34.03 16.33
N ARG A 178 -28.64 32.87 16.87
CA ARG A 178 -29.98 32.59 17.40
C ARG A 178 -30.09 32.73 18.92
N SER A 179 -28.97 32.89 19.63
CA SER A 179 -28.91 33.05 21.08
C SER A 179 -28.73 34.51 21.52
N ALA A 180 -28.87 35.47 20.60
CA ALA A 180 -28.77 36.91 20.85
C ALA A 180 -30.04 37.65 20.42
N SER A 181 -31.20 37.05 20.65
CA SER A 181 -32.52 37.72 20.58
C SER A 181 -33.28 37.49 21.88
#